data_AF-A0A937KWL0-F1
#
_entry.id   AF-A0A937KWL0-F1
#
_cell.length_a   1.000
_cell.length_b   1.000
_cell.length_c   1.000
_cell.angle_alpha   90.00
_cell.angle_beta   90.00
_cell.angle_gamma   90.00
#
_symmetry.space_group_name_H-M   'P 1'
#
loop_
_entity.id
_entity.type
_entity.pdbx_description
1 polymer ?
#
loop_
_entity_poly.entity_id
_entity_poly.type
_entity_poly.pdbx_seq_one_letter_code
_entity_poly.pdbx_strand_id
1 'polypeptide(L)' 'EAGEHHEHLIDIESGEIIEFQNEELEEMKRQVALKMGYELVDHRLELFGKKIKS' A
#
# COMPACT_ATOMS: atom_id res chain seq x y z
N GLU A 1 -5.83 -1.95 18.97
CA GLU A 1 -6.76 -2.19 17.85
C GLU A 1 -5.92 -2.18 16.59
N ALA A 2 -5.58 -3.37 16.09
CA ALA A 2 -4.81 -3.51 14.85
C ALA A 2 -5.79 -3.23 13.71
N GLY A 3 -6.01 -1.94 13.43
CA GLY A 3 -6.80 -1.52 12.28
C GLY A 3 -6.21 -2.18 11.06
N GLU A 4 -7.02 -2.93 10.33
CA GLU A 4 -6.59 -3.59 9.10
C GLU A 4 -6.19 -2.49 8.11
N HIS A 5 -4.89 -2.20 8.01
CA HIS A 5 -4.36 -1.27 7.01
C HIS A 5 -4.44 -1.97 5.65
N HIS A 6 -5.35 -1.49 4.82
CA HIS A 6 -5.54 -1.94 3.45
C HIS A 6 -4.94 -0.90 2.51
N GLU A 7 -4.22 -1.38 1.51
CA GLU A 7 -3.66 -0.60 0.42
C GLU A 7 -4.65 -0.50 -0.74
N HIS A 8 -4.58 0.60 -1.49
CA HIS A 8 -5.49 0.85 -2.61
C HIS A 8 -4.76 0.77 -3.95
N LEU A 9 -5.32 0.01 -4.89
CA LEU A 9 -5.00 0.10 -6.32
C LEU A 9 -6.20 0.70 -7.06
N ILE A 10 -5.97 1.83 -7.72
CA ILE A 10 -6.96 2.58 -8.48
C ILE A 10 -6.72 2.34 -9.97
N ASP A 11 -7.71 1.78 -10.67
CA ASP A 11 -7.71 1.70 -12.13
C ASP A 11 -8.05 3.08 -12.72
N ILE A 12 -7.09 3.69 -13.41
CA ILE A 12 -7.24 5.04 -13.97
C ILE A 12 -8.23 5.11 -15.14
N GLU A 13 -8.55 3.97 -15.77
CA GLU A 13 -9.48 3.94 -16.91
C GLU A 13 -10.93 3.76 -16.45
N SER A 14 -11.15 2.96 -15.41
CA SER A 14 -12.50 2.63 -14.92
C SER A 14 -12.89 3.35 -13.62
N GLY A 15 -11.92 3.86 -12.86
CA GLY A 15 -12.13 4.39 -11.52
C GLY A 15 -12.36 3.31 -10.45
N GLU A 16 -12.20 2.03 -10.81
CA GLU A 16 -12.30 0.89 -9.89
C GLU A 16 -11.22 0.99 -8.81
N ILE A 17 -11.61 0.78 -7.54
CA ILE A 17 -10.71 0.75 -6.39
C ILE A 17 -10.64 -0.68 -5.88
N ILE A 18 -9.42 -1.21 -5.81
CA ILE A 18 -9.13 -2.55 -5.33
C ILE A 18 -8.39 -2.42 -4.01
N GLU A 19 -8.97 -2.94 -2.94
CA GLU A 19 -8.33 -3.05 -1.62
C GLU A 19 -7.51 -4.33 -1.55
N PHE A 20 -6.27 -4.23 -1.08
CA PHE A 20 -5.41 -5.38 -0.86
C PHE A 20 -4.54 -5.22 0.38
N GLN A 21 -4.06 -6.34 0.92
CA GLN A 21 -3.10 -6.36 2.01
C GLN A 21 -1.93 -7.26 1.62
N ASN A 22 -0.71 -6.85 1.98
CA ASN A 22 0.50 -7.61 1.73
C ASN A 22 1.47 -7.49 2.91
N GLU A 23 1.69 -8.60 3.62
CA GLU A 23 2.54 -8.64 4.82
C GLU A 23 4.00 -8.27 4.53
N GLU A 24 4.55 -8.68 3.37
CA GLU A 24 5.91 -8.36 2.97
C GLU A 24 6.09 -6.85 2.72
N LEU A 25 5.08 -6.22 2.11
CA LEU A 25 5.05 -4.78 1.89
C LEU A 25 4.95 -4.00 3.20
N GLU A 26 4.13 -4.45 4.15
CA GLU A 26 4.05 -3.85 5.49
C GLU A 26 5.40 -3.90 6.22
N GLU A 27 6.07 -5.06 6.15
CA GLU A 27 7.39 -5.19 6.76
C GLU A 27 8.42 -4.31 6.07
N MET A 28 8.38 -4.22 4.74
CA MET A 28 9.26 -3.33 3.99
C MET A 28 9.11 -1.86 4.43
N LYS A 29 7.88 -1.36 4.60
CA LYS A 29 7.62 0.00 5.05
C LYS A 29 8.23 0.26 6.44
N ARG A 30 8.04 -0.66 7.39
CA ARG A 30 8.66 -0.58 8.72
C ARG A 30 10.19 -0.55 8.63
N GLN A 31 10.78 -1.43 7.83
CA GLN A 31 12.23 -1.50 7.66
C GLN A 31 12.83 -0.24 7.04
N VAL A 32 12.14 0.40 6.08
CA VAL A 32 12.58 1.68 5.51
C VAL A 32 12.62 2.77 6.56
N ALA A 33 11.55 2.93 7.35
CA ALA A 33 11.51 3.91 8.44
C ALA A 33 12.63 3.68 9.45
N LEU A 34 12.83 2.43 9.89
CA LEU A 34 13.87 2.05 10.85
C LEU A 34 15.28 2.37 10.33
N LYS A 35 15.57 2.06 9.07
CA LYS A 35 16.88 2.37 8.44
C LYS A 35 17.16 3.87 8.37
N MET A 36 16.12 4.69 8.33
CA MET A 36 16.23 6.15 8.33
C MET A 36 16.23 6.74 9.76
N GLY A 37 16.14 5.90 10.80
CA GLY A 37 16.13 6.32 12.20
C GLY A 37 14.76 6.77 12.71
N TYR A 38 13.67 6.35 12.07
CA TYR A 38 12.31 6.70 12.44
C TYR A 38 11.50 5.46 12.85
N GLU A 39 10.53 5.67 13.75
CA GLU A 39 9.46 4.72 14.01
C GLU A 39 8.30 4.98 13.04
N LEU A 40 7.78 3.93 12.41
CA LEU A 40 6.65 4.07 11.48
C LEU A 40 5.35 4.21 12.28
N VAL A 41 4.79 5.42 12.32
CA VAL A 41 3.54 5.72 13.05
C VAL A 41 2.31 5.52 12.17
N ASP A 42 2.39 5.95 10.91
CA ASP A 42 1.30 5.84 9.94
C ASP A 42 1.86 5.85 8.51
N HIS A 43 1.07 5.39 7.55
CA HIS A 43 1.39 5.47 6.13
C HIS A 43 0.12 5.44 5.28
N ARG A 44 0.20 6.07 4.11
CA ARG A 44 -0.79 5.94 3.03
C ARG A 44 -0.05 5.57 1.76
N LEU A 45 -0.46 4.49 1.12
CA LEU A 45 0.04 4.10 -0.18
C LEU A 45 -1.15 3.88 -1.12
N GLU A 46 -1.01 4.42 -2.33
CA GLU A 46 -2.01 4.32 -3.39
C GLU A 46 -1.26 3.97 -4.68
N LEU A 47 -1.68 2.90 -5.32
CA LEU A 47 -1.19 2.49 -6.62
C LEU A 47 -2.17 2.98 -7.69
N PHE A 48 -1.66 3.55 -8.77
CA PHE A 48 -2.46 3.93 -9.92
C PHE A 48 -2.05 3.04 -11.09
N GLY A 49 -2.98 2.22 -11.56
CA GLY A 49 -2.74 1.22 -12.60
C GLY A 49 -3.73 1.32 -13.74
N LYS A 50 -3.44 0.59 -14.83
CA LYS A 50 -4.40 0.29 -15.90
C LYS A 50 -4.38 -1.21 -16.16
N LYS A 51 -5.50 -1.81 -16.56
CA LYS A 51 -5.56 -3.24 -16.85
C LYS A 51 -4.62 -3.58 -18.01
N ILE A 52 -3.76 -4.57 -17.82
CA ILE A 52 -2.93 -5.10 -18.92
C ILE A 52 -3.86 -5.90 -19.83
N LYS A 53 -4.11 -5.39 -21.04
CA LYS A 53 -4.86 -6.14 -22.06
C LYS A 53 -4.05 -7.40 -22.39
N SER A 54 -4.66 -8.56 -22.13
CA SER A 54 -4.13 -9.87 -22.54
C SER A 54 -4.26 -10.07 -24.05
#